data_AF-A0A2G4K734-F1
#
_entry.id   AF-A0A2G4K734-F1
#
_cell.length_a   1.000
_cell.length_b   1.000
_cell.length_c   1.000
_cell.angle_alpha   90.00
_cell.angle_beta   90.00
_cell.angle_gamma   90.00
#
_symmetry.space_group_name_H-M   'P 1'
#
loop_
_entity.id
_entity.type
_entity.pdbx_description
1 polymer ?
#
loop_
_entity_poly.entity_id
_entity_poly.type
_entity_poly.pdbx_seq_one_letter_code
_entity_poly.pdbx_strand_id
1 'polypeptide(L)'
;METVEKLAAKAQASREAKGASPVVETVEDAIALAHAVAQQLDGLTGDARLLMLSNLDDVRRALDGRMSRLASEMDAQRAQLTAMNRSLRAIDGYGGRGAGRER
;
A
#
# COMPACT_ATOMS: atom_id res chain seq x y z
N MET A 1 -27.04 -2.63 -1.30
CA MET A 1 -26.51 -3.43 -2.43
C MET A 1 -25.56 -2.63 -3.33
N GLU A 2 -25.69 -1.29 -3.46
CA GLU A 2 -24.82 -0.48 -4.32
C GLU A 2 -23.31 -0.53 -4.04
N THR A 3 -22.88 -0.70 -2.78
CA THR A 3 -21.45 -0.64 -2.41
C THR A 3 -20.68 -1.88 -2.85
N VAL A 4 -21.29 -3.05 -2.74
CA VAL A 4 -20.66 -4.34 -3.09
C VAL A 4 -20.49 -4.48 -4.61
N GLU A 5 -21.46 -4.00 -5.39
CA GLU A 5 -21.37 -4.01 -6.86
C GLU A 5 -20.32 -3.03 -7.38
N LYS A 6 -20.22 -1.84 -6.77
CA LYS A 6 -19.13 -0.88 -7.06
C LYS A 6 -17.76 -1.46 -6.71
N LEU A 7 -17.65 -2.20 -5.60
CA LEU A 7 -16.43 -2.91 -5.21
C LEU A 7 -16.08 -4.06 -6.17
N ALA A 8 -17.08 -4.79 -6.68
CA ALA A 8 -16.86 -5.86 -7.66
C ALA A 8 -16.34 -5.31 -9.01
N ALA A 9 -16.89 -4.19 -9.48
CA ALA A 9 -16.41 -3.50 -10.67
C ALA A 9 -14.97 -2.96 -10.48
N LYS A 10 -14.66 -2.39 -9.32
CA LYS A 10 -13.30 -1.94 -8.98
C LYS A 10 -12.32 -3.11 -8.82
N ALA A 11 -12.76 -4.24 -8.29
CA ALA A 11 -11.96 -5.46 -8.20
C ALA A 11 -11.60 -5.99 -9.59
N GLN A 12 -12.53 -5.94 -10.54
CA GLN A 12 -12.29 -6.32 -11.92
C GLN A 12 -11.31 -5.37 -12.62
N ALA A 13 -11.50 -4.05 -12.47
CA ALA A 13 -10.57 -3.05 -13.00
C ALA A 13 -9.15 -3.18 -12.39
N SER A 14 -9.05 -3.53 -11.11
CA SER A 14 -7.76 -3.79 -10.46
C SER A 14 -7.08 -5.05 -11.02
N ARG A 15 -7.83 -6.13 -11.28
CA ARG A 15 -7.29 -7.34 -11.92
C ARG A 15 -6.75 -7.06 -13.33
N GLU A 16 -7.48 -6.28 -14.11
CA GLU A 16 -7.06 -5.85 -15.46
C GLU A 16 -5.80 -4.97 -15.41
N ALA A 17 -5.70 -4.11 -14.39
CA ALA A 17 -4.52 -3.30 -14.12
C ALA A 17 -3.37 -4.07 -13.40
N LYS A 18 -3.43 -5.41 -13.33
CA LYS A 18 -2.46 -6.26 -12.60
C LYS A 18 -2.24 -5.86 -11.13
N GLY A 19 -3.24 -5.24 -10.51
CA GLY A 19 -3.20 -4.76 -9.14
C GLY A 19 -2.56 -3.39 -8.95
N ALA A 20 -2.36 -2.60 -10.02
CA ALA A 20 -1.88 -1.22 -9.92
C ALA A 20 -2.97 -0.24 -9.47
N SER A 21 -4.25 -0.55 -9.72
CA SER A 21 -5.37 0.27 -9.26
C SER A 21 -5.90 -0.25 -7.92
N PRO A 22 -6.00 0.60 -6.88
CA PRO A 22 -6.52 0.18 -5.59
C PRO A 22 -8.02 -0.14 -5.68
N VAL A 23 -8.41 -1.31 -5.15
CA VAL A 23 -9.83 -1.74 -5.11
C VAL A 23 -10.65 -0.92 -4.11
N VAL A 24 -9.98 -0.42 -3.07
CA VAL A 24 -10.54 0.40 -2.00
C VAL A 24 -9.69 1.65 -1.85
N GLU A 25 -10.35 2.81 -1.82
CA GLU A 25 -9.70 4.13 -1.75
C GLU A 25 -9.51 4.57 -0.29
N THR A 26 -10.30 4.01 0.64
CA THR A 26 -10.28 4.37 2.05
C THR A 26 -10.17 3.15 2.96
N VAL A 27 -9.72 3.39 4.19
CA VAL A 27 -9.67 2.37 5.26
C VAL A 27 -11.08 1.91 5.65
N GLU A 28 -12.04 2.83 5.62
CA GLU A 28 -13.45 2.56 5.91
C GLU A 28 -14.05 1.59 4.88
N ASP A 29 -13.73 1.77 3.60
CA ASP A 29 -14.14 0.83 2.55
C ASP A 29 -13.49 -0.54 2.72
N ALA A 30 -12.24 -0.60 3.18
CA ALA A 30 -11.54 -1.85 3.46
C ALA A 30 -12.21 -2.62 4.63
N ILE A 31 -12.61 -1.91 5.68
CA ILE A 31 -13.34 -2.48 6.82
C ILE A 31 -14.72 -3.00 6.37
N ALA A 32 -15.45 -2.21 5.58
CA ALA A 32 -16.75 -2.61 5.05
C ALA A 32 -16.66 -3.86 4.16
N LEU A 33 -15.63 -3.93 3.30
CA LEU A 33 -15.35 -5.10 2.48
C LEU A 33 -15.02 -6.33 3.35
N ALA A 34 -14.19 -6.18 4.38
CA ALA A 34 -13.86 -7.27 5.30
C ALA A 34 -15.09 -7.82 6.01
N HIS A 35 -16.00 -6.95 6.47
CA HIS A 35 -17.26 -7.37 7.07
C HIS A 35 -18.18 -8.10 6.08
N ALA A 36 -18.26 -7.63 4.83
CA ALA A 36 -19.05 -8.30 3.79
C ALA A 36 -18.51 -9.71 3.48
N VAL A 37 -17.18 -9.87 3.41
CA VAL A 37 -16.54 -11.17 3.22
C VAL A 37 -16.76 -12.10 4.42
N ALA A 38 -16.69 -11.58 5.65
CA ALA A 38 -16.97 -12.35 6.86
C ALA A 38 -18.42 -12.86 6.89
N GLN A 39 -19.39 -12.02 6.53
CA GLN A 39 -20.80 -12.42 6.43
C GLN A 39 -21.03 -13.50 5.36
N GLN A 40 -20.32 -13.42 4.22
CA GLN A 40 -20.38 -14.47 3.19
C GLN A 40 -19.77 -15.78 3.66
N LEU A 41 -18.65 -15.73 4.40
CA LEU A 41 -18.02 -16.91 5.01
C LEU A 41 -18.92 -17.61 6.02
N ASP A 42 -19.66 -16.85 6.83
CA ASP A 42 -20.59 -17.40 7.82
C ASP A 42 -21.79 -18.10 7.17
N GLY A 43 -22.16 -17.70 5.94
CA GLY A 43 -23.19 -18.35 5.14
C GLY A 43 -22.73 -19.63 4.43
N LEU A 44 -21.42 -19.93 4.39
CA LEU A 44 -20.86 -21.10 3.73
C LEU A 44 -20.60 -22.23 4.73
N THR A 45 -20.83 -23.47 4.30
CA THR A 45 -20.58 -24.68 5.12
C THR A 45 -19.75 -25.71 4.36
N GLY A 46 -19.13 -26.64 5.11
CA GLY A 46 -18.34 -27.74 4.54
C GLY A 46 -17.17 -27.28 3.67
N ASP A 47 -16.97 -27.98 2.55
CA ASP A 47 -15.81 -27.82 1.66
C ASP A 47 -15.75 -26.43 1.00
N ALA A 48 -16.91 -25.81 0.72
CA ALA A 48 -16.97 -24.47 0.14
C ALA A 48 -16.37 -23.42 1.08
N ARG A 49 -16.55 -23.57 2.39
CA ARG A 49 -15.95 -22.69 3.39
C ARG A 49 -14.43 -22.87 3.46
N LEU A 50 -13.97 -24.13 3.43
CA LEU A 50 -12.52 -24.42 3.47
C LEU A 50 -11.79 -23.89 2.24
N LEU A 51 -12.38 -24.05 1.05
CA LEU A 51 -11.82 -23.50 -0.20
C LEU A 51 -11.75 -21.97 -0.15
N MET A 52 -12.80 -21.31 0.33
CA MET A 52 -12.81 -19.84 0.47
C MET A 52 -11.75 -19.36 1.47
N LEU A 53 -11.58 -20.05 2.61
CA LEU A 53 -10.55 -19.73 3.60
C LEU A 53 -9.14 -19.92 3.05
N SER A 54 -8.88 -20.96 2.26
CA SER A 54 -7.60 -21.17 1.58
C SER A 54 -7.29 -20.02 0.62
N ASN A 55 -8.25 -19.65 -0.22
CA ASN A 55 -8.09 -18.54 -1.15
C ASN A 55 -7.81 -17.21 -0.42
N LEU A 56 -8.45 -16.99 0.74
CA LEU A 56 -8.20 -15.80 1.56
C LEU A 56 -6.81 -15.80 2.18
N ASP A 57 -6.27 -16.96 2.58
CA ASP A 57 -4.89 -17.03 3.08
C ASP A 57 -3.86 -16.72 1.98
N ASP A 58 -4.10 -17.19 0.75
CA ASP A 58 -3.24 -16.87 -0.40
C ASP A 58 -3.25 -15.36 -0.71
N VAL A 59 -4.44 -14.74 -0.67
CA VAL A 59 -4.59 -13.28 -0.84
C VAL A 59 -3.88 -12.54 0.29
N ARG A 60 -4.02 -12.98 1.55
CA ARG A 60 -3.32 -12.39 2.70
C ARG A 60 -1.80 -12.42 2.49
N ARG A 61 -1.23 -13.56 2.13
CA ARG A 61 0.21 -13.70 1.88
C ARG A 61 0.70 -12.78 0.76
N ALA A 62 -0.07 -12.66 -0.33
CA ALA A 62 0.26 -11.77 -1.43
C ALA A 62 0.24 -10.29 -1.01
N LEU A 63 -0.70 -9.89 -0.16
CA LEU A 63 -0.77 -8.54 0.40
C LEU A 63 0.39 -8.26 1.35
N ASP A 64 0.72 -9.19 2.25
CA ASP A 64 1.87 -9.05 3.16
C ASP A 64 3.18 -8.86 2.38
N GLY A 65 3.39 -9.62 1.30
CA GLY A 65 4.54 -9.46 0.42
C GLY A 65 4.59 -8.09 -0.27
N ARG A 66 3.44 -7.55 -0.68
CA ARG A 66 3.34 -6.21 -1.27
C ARG A 66 3.60 -5.11 -0.24
N MET A 67 3.04 -5.22 0.96
CA MET A 67 3.28 -4.27 2.06
C MET A 67 4.75 -4.23 2.46
N SER A 68 5.41 -5.40 2.55
CA SER A 68 6.84 -5.48 2.84
C SER A 68 7.69 -4.78 1.77
N ARG A 69 7.36 -4.95 0.48
CA ARG A 69 8.02 -4.24 -0.61
C ARG A 69 7.80 -2.73 -0.52
N LEU A 70 6.56 -2.29 -0.32
CA LEU A 70 6.24 -0.87 -0.18
C LEU A 70 6.97 -0.22 1.00
N ALA A 71 7.03 -0.90 2.15
CA ALA A 71 7.79 -0.43 3.31
C ALA A 71 9.28 -0.27 2.97
N SER A 72 9.86 -1.24 2.27
CA SER A 72 11.26 -1.19 1.82
C SER A 72 11.51 -0.03 0.85
N GLU A 73 10.58 0.22 -0.09
CA GLU A 73 10.66 1.34 -1.02
C GLU A 73 10.55 2.70 -0.31
N MET A 74 9.64 2.82 0.68
CA MET A 74 9.51 4.03 1.49
C MET A 74 10.78 4.32 2.30
N ASP A 75 11.40 3.30 2.89
CA ASP A 75 12.64 3.46 3.64
C ASP A 75 13.81 3.83 2.71
N ALA A 76 13.88 3.26 1.51
CA ALA A 76 14.84 3.67 0.49
C ALA A 76 14.66 5.14 0.07
N GLN A 77 13.42 5.57 -0.17
CA GLN A 77 13.10 6.97 -0.50
C GLN A 77 13.45 7.93 0.65
N ARG A 78 13.16 7.56 1.90
CA ARG A 78 13.56 8.33 3.08
C ARG A 78 15.08 8.47 3.21
N ALA A 79 15.82 7.39 2.94
CA ALA A 79 17.27 7.41 2.92
C ALA A 79 17.81 8.36 1.84
N GLN A 80 17.22 8.33 0.64
CA GLN A 80 17.57 9.23 -0.46
C GLN A 80 17.31 10.70 -0.10
N LEU A 81 16.13 11.02 0.47
CA LEU A 81 15.81 12.37 0.93
C LEU A 81 16.77 12.85 2.03
N THR A 82 17.16 11.97 2.94
CA THR A 82 18.12 12.29 4.00
C THR A 82 19.52 12.58 3.42
N ALA A 83 19.96 11.79 2.43
CA ALA A 83 21.21 12.02 1.72
C ALA A 83 21.20 13.35 0.95
N MET A 84 20.11 13.66 0.24
CA MET A 84 19.93 14.94 -0.46
C MET A 84 19.94 16.13 0.49
N ASN A 85 19.23 16.03 1.62
CA ASN A 85 19.25 17.09 2.65
C ASN A 85 20.65 17.29 3.24
N ARG A 86 21.42 16.22 3.44
CA ARG A 86 22.82 16.31 3.90
C ARG A 86 23.70 16.99 2.85
N SER A 87 23.55 16.66 1.57
CA SER A 87 24.35 17.30 0.51
C SER A 87 24.00 18.78 0.33
N LEU A 88 22.71 19.15 0.42
CA LEU A 88 22.28 20.55 0.37
C LEU A 88 22.88 21.37 1.52
N ARG A 89 22.82 20.85 2.76
CA ARG A 89 23.47 21.50 3.92
C ARG A 89 24.99 21.62 3.78
N ALA A 90 25.63 20.65 3.14
CA ALA A 90 27.06 20.73 2.87
C ALA A 90 27.39 21.86 1.89
N ILE A 91 26.59 22.03 0.83
CA ILE A 91 26.73 23.12 -0.14
C ILE A 91 26.55 24.49 0.54
N ASP A 92 25.53 24.64 1.39
CA ASP A 92 25.32 25.87 2.18
C ASP A 92 26.53 26.18 3.10
N GLY A 93 27.12 25.14 3.71
CA GLY A 93 28.31 25.26 4.55
C GLY A 93 29.61 25.61 3.79
N TYR A 94 29.66 25.44 2.46
CA TYR A 94 30.75 25.93 1.61
C TYR A 94 30.47 27.35 1.10
N GLY A 95 29.21 27.70 0.81
CA GLY A 95 28.82 29.06 0.39
C GLY A 95 29.03 30.12 1.48
N GLY A 96 28.85 29.77 2.76
CA GLY A 96 29.02 30.70 3.88
C GLY A 96 30.48 30.99 4.30
N ARG A 97 31.46 30.22 3.81
CA ARG A 97 32.89 30.41 4.18
C ARG A 97 33.69 31.29 3.22
N GLY A 98 33.09 31.74 2.11
CA GLY A 98 33.72 32.67 1.17
C GLY A 98 33.50 34.16 1.47
N ALA A 99 32.51 34.53 2.27
CA ALA A 99 32.08 35.93 2.47
C ALA A 99 32.70 36.60 3.73
N GLY A 100 33.89 36.19 4.15
CA GLY A 100 34.51 36.65 5.40
C GLY A 100 36.01 36.83 5.35
N ARG A 101 36.58 37.11 4.18
CA ARG A 101 38.01 37.39 4.05
C ARG A 101 38.33 38.42 2.96
N GLU A 102 37.69 39.57 3.02
CA GLU A 102 38.26 40.80 2.47
C GLU A 102 38.57 41.74 3.64
N ARG A 103 39.88 41.84 3.91
CA ARG A 103 40.49 42.96 4.61
C ARG A 103 40.73 44.07 3.61
#